data_AF-A0A8E0RCP3-F1
#
_entry.id   AF-A0A8E0RCP3-F1
#
_cell.length_a   1.000
_cell.length_b   1.000
_cell.length_c   1.000
_cell.angle_alpha   90.00
_cell.angle_beta   90.00
_cell.angle_gamma   90.00
#
_symmetry.space_group_name_H-M   'P 1'
#
loop_
_entity.id
_entity.type
_entity.pdbx_description
1 polymer ?
#
loop_
_entity_poly.entity_id
_entity_poly.type
_entity_poly.pdbx_seq_one_letter_code
_entity_poly.pdbx_strand_id
1 'polypeptide(L)'
;MIGKKLKEYRQTLKVTGETLANLAGIKRSYLSQIENEKKVPPIDTFINIVNSISKISPINDENVNDVLTEEMYQEFKSLLKITLFHNSPNDSDFDKDKRVVENVLVDAYMIDGGNIDIGFDLDKKRVELVTSKDIDSILKPLFFDGYKMDSYNFNIANDDYGDVIAYQIPEVRENLFKWWYNYILQDIMKTGIKDNVIYADKEINEIDMPLSNYDTNLSEADRKLLAELWPLMDENGQFTPYNDDDNINISKDLLNGKTVTFDIRSITDKNVRALLDGQLLSNDELTAIKFTLNGIRYNREQNRK
;
A
#
# COMPACT_ATOMS: atom_id res chain seq x y z
N MET A 1 -4.28 -26.90 1.17
CA MET A 1 -2.86 -26.47 1.08
C MET A 1 -2.73 -24.96 1.28
N ILE A 2 -3.77 -24.21 0.90
CA ILE A 2 -3.88 -22.77 1.09
C ILE A 2 -4.00 -22.41 2.57
N GLY A 3 -4.80 -23.16 3.34
CA GLY A 3 -4.97 -22.94 4.78
C GLY A 3 -3.66 -23.04 5.56
N LYS A 4 -2.82 -24.03 5.25
CA LYS A 4 -1.48 -24.15 5.83
C LYS A 4 -0.57 -22.97 5.49
N LYS A 5 -0.59 -22.46 4.26
CA LYS A 5 0.18 -21.25 3.89
C LYS A 5 -0.25 -20.02 4.68
N LEU A 6 -1.56 -19.79 4.83
CA LEU A 6 -2.06 -18.71 5.69
C LEU A 6 -1.56 -18.85 7.13
N LYS A 7 -1.53 -20.08 7.64
CA LYS A 7 -0.98 -20.38 8.97
C LYS A 7 0.52 -20.09 9.05
N GLU A 8 1.29 -20.46 8.03
CA GLU A 8 2.73 -20.20 7.93
C GLU A 8 3.01 -18.69 7.96
N TYR A 9 2.34 -17.89 7.12
CA TYR A 9 2.46 -16.43 7.17
C TYR A 9 2.14 -15.87 8.56
N ARG A 10 1.02 -16.27 9.17
CA ARG A 10 0.68 -15.82 10.53
C ARG A 10 1.77 -16.20 11.56
N GLN A 11 2.33 -17.41 11.46
CA GLN A 11 3.37 -17.89 12.38
C GLN A 11 4.70 -17.16 12.19
N THR A 12 5.09 -16.87 10.95
CA THR A 12 6.26 -16.06 10.63
C THR A 12 6.14 -14.66 11.23
N LEU A 13 4.94 -14.08 11.19
CA LEU A 13 4.62 -12.81 11.85
C LEU A 13 4.51 -12.90 13.39
N LYS A 14 4.61 -14.11 13.96
CA LYS A 14 4.44 -14.38 15.41
C LYS A 14 3.09 -13.89 15.97
N VAL A 15 2.06 -13.81 15.13
CA VAL A 15 0.73 -13.34 15.52
C VAL A 15 -0.16 -14.50 15.98
N THR A 16 -0.95 -14.28 17.03
CA THR A 16 -1.88 -15.31 17.51
C THR A 16 -3.05 -15.52 16.56
N GLY A 17 -3.62 -16.72 16.54
CA GLY A 17 -4.85 -16.97 15.76
C GLY A 17 -6.05 -16.15 16.23
N GLU A 18 -6.06 -15.67 17.48
CA GLU A 18 -7.10 -14.75 17.96
C GLU A 18 -6.95 -13.37 17.31
N THR A 19 -5.73 -12.84 17.34
CA THR A 19 -5.38 -11.54 16.76
C THR A 19 -5.70 -11.49 15.26
N LEU A 20 -5.23 -12.47 14.48
CA LEU A 20 -5.50 -12.48 13.04
C LEU A 20 -6.99 -12.63 12.74
N ALA A 21 -7.71 -13.46 13.50
CA ALA A 21 -9.15 -13.63 13.30
C ALA A 21 -9.92 -12.33 13.56
N ASN A 22 -9.54 -11.59 14.60
CA ASN A 22 -10.13 -10.27 14.91
C ASN A 22 -9.84 -9.25 13.81
N LEU A 23 -8.60 -9.18 13.30
CA LEU A 23 -8.24 -8.30 12.18
C LEU A 23 -9.04 -8.61 10.91
N ALA A 24 -9.24 -9.90 10.62
CA ALA A 24 -9.99 -10.37 9.46
C ALA A 24 -11.52 -10.35 9.65
N GLY A 25 -12.02 -9.94 10.82
CA GLY A 25 -13.45 -9.88 11.11
C GLY A 25 -14.14 -11.25 11.19
N ILE A 26 -13.42 -12.31 11.56
CA ILE A 26 -13.93 -13.68 11.67
C ILE A 26 -13.73 -14.29 13.06
N LYS A 27 -14.44 -15.37 13.36
CA LYS A 27 -14.25 -16.11 14.62
C LYS A 27 -12.93 -16.89 14.60
N ARG A 28 -12.17 -16.86 15.70
CA ARG A 28 -10.95 -17.67 15.89
C ARG A 28 -11.14 -19.17 15.60
N SER A 29 -12.29 -19.73 15.99
CA SER A 29 -12.60 -21.14 15.70
C SER A 29 -12.73 -21.42 14.20
N TYR A 30 -13.21 -20.44 13.42
CA TYR A 30 -13.33 -20.55 11.97
C TYR A 30 -11.96 -20.42 11.30
N LEU A 31 -11.13 -19.44 11.70
CA LEU A 31 -9.74 -19.35 11.25
C LEU A 31 -8.98 -20.66 11.53
N SER A 32 -9.14 -21.25 12.71
CA SER A 32 -8.53 -22.55 13.04
C SER A 32 -9.01 -23.68 12.14
N GLN A 33 -10.28 -23.69 11.72
CA GLN A 33 -10.76 -24.67 10.74
C GLN A 33 -10.11 -24.47 9.36
N ILE A 34 -9.91 -23.21 8.94
CA ILE A 34 -9.24 -22.87 7.69
C ILE A 34 -7.76 -23.28 7.72
N GLU A 35 -7.02 -22.84 8.74
CA GLU A 35 -5.58 -23.10 8.89
C GLU A 35 -5.22 -24.59 9.02
N ASN A 36 -6.17 -25.42 9.44
CA ASN A 36 -6.01 -26.86 9.55
C ASN A 36 -6.67 -27.63 8.40
N GLU A 37 -6.99 -26.96 7.29
CA GLU A 37 -7.52 -27.56 6.05
C GLU A 37 -8.88 -28.25 6.24
N LYS A 38 -9.62 -27.92 7.31
CA LYS A 38 -10.95 -28.47 7.58
C LYS A 38 -12.04 -27.74 6.80
N LYS A 39 -11.79 -26.48 6.42
CA LYS A 39 -12.70 -25.65 5.62
C LYS A 39 -11.91 -24.76 4.69
N VAL A 40 -12.45 -24.54 3.50
CA VAL A 40 -12.00 -23.46 2.60
C VAL A 40 -12.96 -22.28 2.78
N PRO A 41 -12.46 -21.06 3.00
CA PRO A 41 -13.30 -19.88 3.12
C PRO A 41 -13.88 -19.42 1.77
N PRO A 42 -15.01 -18.70 1.75
CA PRO A 42 -15.42 -17.91 0.58
C PRO A 42 -14.35 -16.89 0.19
N ILE A 43 -14.31 -16.50 -1.08
CA ILE A 43 -13.30 -15.58 -1.63
C ILE A 43 -13.17 -14.28 -0.81
N ASP A 44 -14.28 -13.64 -0.44
CA ASP A 44 -14.23 -12.39 0.36
C ASP A 44 -13.58 -12.59 1.72
N THR A 45 -13.87 -13.73 2.37
CA THR A 45 -13.26 -14.07 3.66
C THR A 45 -11.78 -14.38 3.49
N PHE A 46 -11.42 -15.07 2.42
CA PHE A 46 -10.03 -15.33 2.07
C PHE A 46 -9.25 -14.03 1.86
N ILE A 47 -9.78 -13.12 1.04
CA ILE A 47 -9.19 -11.79 0.77
C ILE A 47 -9.08 -10.97 2.06
N ASN A 48 -10.08 -11.02 2.95
CA ASN A 48 -9.99 -10.33 4.25
C ASN A 48 -8.85 -10.88 5.13
N ILE A 49 -8.60 -12.19 5.12
CA ILE A 49 -7.45 -12.78 5.83
C ILE A 49 -6.14 -12.30 5.20
N VAL A 50 -6.03 -12.35 3.87
CA VAL A 50 -4.83 -11.88 3.15
C VAL A 50 -4.57 -10.40 3.45
N ASN A 51 -5.58 -9.55 3.30
CA ASN A 51 -5.51 -8.13 3.64
C ASN A 51 -5.03 -7.90 5.08
N SER A 52 -5.55 -8.70 6.02
CA SER A 52 -5.17 -8.60 7.43
C SER A 52 -3.70 -8.96 7.65
N ILE A 53 -3.21 -10.01 6.99
CA ILE A 53 -1.79 -10.40 7.01
C ILE A 53 -0.95 -9.28 6.38
N SER A 54 -1.28 -8.83 5.17
CA SER A 54 -0.52 -7.82 4.44
C SER A 54 -0.39 -6.50 5.19
N LYS A 55 -1.44 -6.07 5.90
CA LYS A 55 -1.42 -4.83 6.70
C LYS A 55 -0.44 -4.89 7.87
N ILE A 56 -0.27 -6.08 8.46
CA ILE A 56 0.59 -6.28 9.62
C ILE A 56 1.95 -6.86 9.26
N SER A 57 2.27 -7.01 7.97
CA SER A 57 3.54 -7.56 7.53
C SER A 57 4.62 -6.47 7.44
N PRO A 58 5.86 -6.74 7.91
CA PRO A 58 6.90 -5.73 8.00
C PRO A 58 7.70 -5.55 6.70
N ILE A 59 8.46 -4.46 6.65
CA ILE A 59 9.61 -4.30 5.75
C ILE A 59 10.64 -5.40 6.06
N ASN A 60 11.17 -6.01 5.02
CA ASN A 60 12.21 -7.04 5.09
C ASN A 60 13.13 -6.96 3.87
N ASP A 61 14.12 -7.85 3.81
CA ASP A 61 15.11 -7.84 2.72
C ASP A 61 14.52 -8.16 1.34
N GLU A 62 13.34 -8.79 1.27
CA GLU A 62 12.66 -9.10 0.01
C GLU A 62 11.91 -7.90 -0.58
N ASN A 63 11.39 -7.00 0.27
CA ASN A 63 10.53 -5.90 -0.16
C ASN A 63 11.17 -4.50 -0.02
N VAL A 64 12.29 -4.39 0.71
CA VAL A 64 12.88 -3.09 1.07
C VAL A 64 13.18 -2.22 -0.14
N ASN A 65 13.68 -2.79 -1.24
CA ASN A 65 14.06 -2.02 -2.42
C ASN A 65 12.84 -1.53 -3.22
N ASP A 66 11.69 -2.20 -3.08
CA ASP A 66 10.45 -1.82 -3.75
C ASP A 66 9.65 -0.80 -2.90
N VAL A 67 9.79 -0.87 -1.57
CA VAL A 67 9.03 -0.07 -0.61
C VAL A 67 9.78 1.22 -0.23
N LEU A 68 11.08 1.15 0.02
CA LEU A 68 11.93 2.27 0.39
C LEU A 68 12.76 2.69 -0.82
N THR A 69 12.18 3.54 -1.67
CA THR A 69 12.84 4.07 -2.87
C THR A 69 13.41 5.47 -2.64
N GLU A 70 14.29 5.92 -3.54
CA GLU A 70 14.77 7.31 -3.51
C GLU A 70 13.61 8.31 -3.70
N GLU A 71 12.60 7.97 -4.50
CA GLU A 71 11.39 8.81 -4.66
C GLU A 71 10.65 8.99 -3.33
N MET A 72 10.41 7.88 -2.61
CA MET A 72 9.78 7.91 -1.28
C MET A 72 10.63 8.69 -0.26
N TYR A 73 11.96 8.60 -0.35
CA TYR A 73 12.84 9.41 0.48
C TYR A 73 12.69 10.90 0.20
N GLN A 74 12.58 11.32 -1.06
CA GLN A 74 12.39 12.74 -1.39
C GLN A 74 11.01 13.24 -0.91
N GLU A 75 9.97 12.42 -1.03
CA GLU A 75 8.64 12.73 -0.50
C GLU A 75 8.69 12.89 1.03
N PHE A 76 9.25 11.92 1.74
CA PHE A 76 9.49 11.99 3.18
C PHE A 76 10.20 13.29 3.57
N LYS A 77 11.32 13.61 2.91
CA LYS A 77 12.10 14.82 3.18
C LYS A 77 11.30 16.09 2.95
N SER A 78 10.38 16.11 1.99
CA SER A 78 9.51 17.25 1.72
C SER A 78 8.45 17.49 2.81
N LEU A 79 8.09 16.44 3.56
CA LEU A 79 7.16 16.51 4.69
C LEU A 79 7.83 17.03 5.97
N LEU A 80 9.16 17.15 5.97
CA LEU A 80 9.93 17.64 7.11
C LEU A 80 10.13 19.15 7.07
N LYS A 81 9.84 19.80 8.19
CA LYS A 81 10.36 21.11 8.54
C LYS A 81 11.69 20.94 9.27
N ILE A 82 12.77 21.32 8.61
CA ILE A 82 14.13 21.23 9.16
C ILE A 82 14.54 22.58 9.75
N THR A 83 14.90 22.60 11.03
CA THR A 83 15.39 23.78 11.75
C THR A 83 16.85 23.56 12.14
N LEU A 84 17.70 24.54 11.84
CA LEU A 84 19.12 24.51 12.17
C LEU A 84 19.42 25.57 13.23
N PHE A 85 20.11 25.19 14.30
CA PHE A 85 20.44 26.11 15.39
C PHE A 85 21.77 25.75 16.05
N HIS A 86 22.23 26.66 16.91
CA HIS A 86 23.42 26.47 17.72
C HIS A 86 23.02 26.38 19.18
N ASN A 87 23.69 25.50 19.93
CA ASN A 87 23.62 25.53 21.39
C ASN A 87 24.12 26.88 21.89
N SER A 88 23.26 27.57 22.63
CA SER A 88 23.63 28.78 23.37
C SER A 88 24.43 28.37 24.61
N PRO A 89 25.49 29.11 24.97
CA PRO A 89 26.19 28.93 26.24
C PRO A 89 25.30 29.06 27.49
N ASN A 90 24.06 29.56 27.32
CA ASN A 90 23.05 29.72 28.36
C ASN A 90 22.00 28.59 28.38
N ASP A 91 22.06 27.60 27.48
CA ASP A 91 21.12 26.47 27.46
C ASP A 91 21.40 25.50 28.61
N SER A 92 20.35 24.89 29.17
CA SER A 92 20.44 24.03 30.37
C SER A 92 21.35 22.81 30.18
N ASP A 93 21.46 22.34 28.93
CA ASP A 93 22.15 21.11 28.56
C ASP A 93 23.57 21.39 28.03
N PHE A 94 24.05 22.63 28.18
CA PHE A 94 25.38 23.06 27.75
C PHE A 94 26.48 22.43 28.63
N ASP A 95 27.16 21.42 28.09
CA ASP A 95 28.32 20.78 28.71
C ASP A 95 29.52 21.73 28.72
N LYS A 96 29.77 22.35 29.88
CA LYS A 96 30.87 23.31 30.09
C LYS A 96 32.26 22.67 30.04
N ASP A 97 32.36 21.35 30.18
CA ASP A 97 33.64 20.62 30.21
C ASP A 97 34.03 20.05 28.83
N LYS A 98 33.06 19.84 27.93
CA LYS A 98 33.31 19.58 26.51
C LYS A 98 33.59 20.89 25.79
N ARG A 99 34.87 21.14 25.45
CA ARG A 99 35.33 22.30 24.64
C ARG A 99 34.83 22.29 23.17
N VAL A 100 33.70 21.67 22.87
CA VAL A 100 33.11 21.59 21.53
C VAL A 100 31.77 22.31 21.58
N VAL A 101 31.85 23.64 21.50
CA VAL A 101 30.71 24.58 21.49
C VAL A 101 30.24 24.83 20.04
N GLU A 102 30.54 23.92 19.12
CA GLU A 102 30.55 24.23 17.68
C GLU A 102 29.85 23.16 16.83
N ASN A 103 28.82 22.48 17.35
CA ASN A 103 27.97 21.64 16.51
C ASN A 103 26.71 22.41 16.10
N VAL A 104 26.24 22.16 14.88
CA VAL A 104 24.91 22.61 14.46
C VAL A 104 23.92 21.53 14.85
N LEU A 105 22.91 21.92 15.62
CA LEU A 105 21.76 21.07 15.91
C LEU A 105 20.77 21.16 14.77
N VAL A 106 20.18 20.01 14.46
CA VAL A 106 19.15 19.87 13.46
C VAL A 106 17.94 19.22 14.09
N ASP A 107 16.81 19.92 14.05
CA ASP A 107 15.51 19.36 14.38
C ASP A 107 14.69 19.19 13.11
N ALA A 108 14.12 18.00 12.91
CA ALA A 108 13.20 17.72 11.81
C ALA A 108 11.83 17.31 12.34
N TYR A 109 10.79 18.06 11.96
CA TYR A 109 9.40 17.83 12.36
C TYR A 109 8.48 17.62 11.16
N MET A 110 7.45 16.78 11.30
CA MET A 110 6.40 16.71 10.29
C MET A 110 5.61 18.02 10.22
N ILE A 111 5.39 18.55 9.02
CA ILE A 111 4.70 19.84 8.80
C ILE A 111 3.28 19.87 9.41
N ASP A 112 2.58 18.73 9.45
CA ASP A 112 1.20 18.62 9.93
C ASP A 112 1.08 18.25 11.43
N GLY A 113 2.14 18.46 12.22
CA GLY A 113 2.11 18.25 13.68
C GLY A 113 2.24 16.79 14.12
N GLY A 114 2.87 15.95 13.29
CA GLY A 114 3.12 14.53 13.59
C GLY A 114 4.26 14.28 14.60
N ASN A 115 4.34 13.04 15.10
CA ASN A 115 5.21 12.55 16.19
C ASN A 115 6.70 12.35 15.82
N ILE A 116 7.18 12.90 14.70
CA ILE A 116 8.58 12.73 14.30
C ILE A 116 9.37 13.89 14.86
N ASP A 117 10.23 13.60 15.84
CA ASP A 117 11.23 14.52 16.35
C ASP A 117 12.60 13.87 16.19
N ILE A 118 13.39 14.36 15.23
CA ILE A 118 14.74 13.87 14.97
C ILE A 118 15.70 15.01 15.31
N GLY A 119 16.30 14.92 16.49
CA GLY A 119 17.38 15.80 16.94
C GLY A 119 18.75 15.17 16.68
N PHE A 120 19.65 15.88 16.00
CA PHE A 120 21.02 15.40 15.79
C PHE A 120 22.07 16.51 15.69
N ASP A 121 23.31 16.14 16.00
CA ASP A 121 24.48 17.01 15.91
C ASP A 121 25.18 16.83 14.55
N LEU A 122 25.41 17.94 13.85
CA LEU A 122 26.36 18.01 12.75
C LEU A 122 27.70 18.55 13.27
N ASP A 123 28.80 17.87 12.93
CA ASP A 123 30.18 18.35 13.14
C ASP A 123 30.50 19.52 12.20
N LYS A 124 29.79 20.63 12.43
CA LYS A 124 29.82 21.87 11.65
C LYS A 124 29.78 23.05 12.61
N LYS A 125 30.75 23.94 12.46
CA LYS A 125 30.91 25.11 13.33
C LYS A 125 29.83 26.18 13.15
N ARG A 126 29.10 26.17 12.02
CA ARG A 126 28.17 27.23 11.62
C ARG A 126 27.01 26.68 10.82
N VAL A 127 25.80 27.19 11.07
CA VAL A 127 24.58 26.84 10.32
C VAL A 127 24.75 27.11 8.82
N GLU A 128 25.42 28.19 8.41
CA GLU A 128 25.57 28.52 6.99
C GLU A 128 26.50 27.56 6.23
N LEU A 129 27.24 26.70 6.94
CA LEU A 129 28.09 25.67 6.34
C LEU A 129 27.37 24.33 6.16
N VAL A 130 26.13 24.21 6.64
CA VAL A 130 25.31 23.01 6.48
C VAL A 130 24.75 22.96 5.06
N THR A 131 25.01 21.87 4.38
CA THR A 131 24.50 21.60 3.03
C THR A 131 23.37 20.58 3.07
N SER A 132 22.60 20.49 1.98
CA SER A 132 21.60 19.42 1.82
C SER A 132 22.21 18.02 1.93
N LYS A 133 23.46 17.86 1.50
CA LYS A 133 24.20 16.59 1.59
C LYS A 133 24.53 16.22 3.03
N ASP A 134 24.84 17.21 3.88
CA ASP A 134 25.07 16.97 5.30
C ASP A 134 23.77 16.46 5.96
N ILE A 135 22.62 17.07 5.63
CA ILE A 135 21.30 16.61 6.08
C ILE A 135 21.00 15.18 5.56
N ASP A 136 21.22 14.93 4.27
CA ASP A 136 20.98 13.60 3.66
C ASP A 136 21.86 12.51 4.27
N SER A 137 23.06 12.85 4.74
CA SER A 137 23.97 11.90 5.39
C SER A 137 23.40 11.29 6.67
N ILE A 138 22.38 11.92 7.26
CA ILE A 138 21.73 11.50 8.49
C ILE A 138 20.32 10.97 8.20
N LEU A 139 19.54 11.69 7.40
CA LEU A 139 18.17 11.28 7.09
C LEU A 139 18.11 10.01 6.23
N LYS A 140 19.05 9.78 5.30
CA LYS A 140 19.02 8.58 4.45
C LYS A 140 19.21 7.30 5.27
N PRO A 141 20.23 7.14 6.13
CA PRO A 141 20.33 5.97 6.99
C PRO A 141 19.10 5.75 7.87
N LEU A 142 18.54 6.81 8.45
CA LEU A 142 17.32 6.72 9.25
C LEU A 142 16.12 6.22 8.44
N PHE A 143 15.96 6.69 7.21
CA PHE A 143 14.87 6.28 6.33
C PHE A 143 15.08 4.85 5.79
N PHE A 144 16.23 4.56 5.19
CA PHE A 144 16.49 3.30 4.49
C PHE A 144 16.88 2.15 5.42
N ASP A 145 17.53 2.42 6.55
CA ASP A 145 18.00 1.40 7.49
C ASP A 145 17.26 1.42 8.82
N GLY A 146 16.42 2.44 9.09
CA GLY A 146 15.69 2.57 10.35
C GLY A 146 14.79 1.36 10.67
N TYR A 147 14.27 0.67 9.66
CA TYR A 147 13.49 -0.55 9.86
C TYR A 147 14.29 -1.72 10.49
N LYS A 148 15.63 -1.66 10.44
CA LYS A 148 16.54 -2.64 11.05
C LYS A 148 16.79 -2.37 12.52
N MET A 149 16.55 -1.13 12.97
CA MET A 149 16.72 -0.71 14.35
C MET A 149 15.50 -1.21 15.16
N ASP A 150 15.73 -2.17 16.06
CA ASP A 150 14.78 -2.84 16.97
C ASP A 150 13.81 -3.90 16.44
N SER A 151 14.35 -4.88 15.71
CA SER A 151 13.71 -6.18 15.38
C SER A 151 13.16 -7.04 16.55
N TYR A 152 13.14 -6.55 17.80
CA TYR A 152 12.84 -7.37 18.99
C TYR A 152 11.48 -7.19 19.67
N ASN A 153 10.68 -6.14 19.38
CA ASN A 153 9.37 -5.98 20.05
C ASN A 153 8.30 -5.20 19.25
N PHE A 154 8.34 -5.21 17.92
CA PHE A 154 7.25 -4.63 17.12
C PHE A 154 5.95 -5.44 17.29
N ASN A 155 4.97 -4.86 17.98
CA ASN A 155 3.63 -5.43 18.04
C ASN A 155 2.74 -4.73 17.01
N ILE A 156 2.90 -5.14 15.74
CA ILE A 156 2.19 -4.57 14.58
C ILE A 156 0.66 -4.69 14.74
N ALA A 157 0.19 -5.59 15.61
CA ALA A 157 -1.22 -5.73 15.94
C ALA A 157 -1.83 -4.53 16.70
N ASN A 158 -1.01 -3.64 17.25
CA ASN A 158 -1.45 -2.51 18.08
C ASN A 158 -1.24 -1.14 17.41
N ASP A 159 -0.85 -1.08 16.12
CA ASP A 159 -0.62 0.19 15.39
C ASP A 159 0.52 1.04 16.00
N ASP A 160 1.38 0.42 16.82
CA ASP A 160 2.47 1.09 17.55
C ASP A 160 3.72 1.22 16.66
N TYR A 161 3.58 2.04 15.62
CA TYR A 161 4.66 2.38 14.66
C TYR A 161 5.50 3.58 15.15
N GLY A 162 5.37 3.95 16.42
CA GLY A 162 5.83 5.24 16.97
C GLY A 162 7.30 5.55 16.70
N ASP A 163 8.15 4.52 16.61
CA ASP A 163 9.60 4.70 16.66
C ASP A 163 10.33 4.50 15.32
N VAL A 164 9.65 3.99 14.28
CA VAL A 164 10.29 3.76 12.96
C VAL A 164 9.75 4.72 11.92
N ILE A 165 10.60 5.67 11.53
CA ILE A 165 10.31 6.77 10.60
C ILE A 165 9.66 6.30 9.30
N ALA A 166 10.18 5.23 8.69
CA ALA A 166 9.63 4.70 7.44
C ALA A 166 8.13 4.36 7.54
N TYR A 167 7.69 3.77 8.65
CA TYR A 167 6.28 3.43 8.85
C TYR A 167 5.41 4.62 9.21
N GLN A 168 5.98 5.78 9.53
CA GLN A 168 5.18 6.99 9.83
C GLN A 168 4.68 7.66 8.54
N ILE A 169 5.27 7.33 7.40
CA ILE A 169 4.89 7.85 6.08
C ILE A 169 3.73 7.03 5.51
N PRO A 170 2.56 7.64 5.23
CA PRO A 170 1.40 6.95 4.69
C PRO A 170 1.68 6.16 3.41
N GLU A 171 2.43 6.75 2.49
CA GLU A 171 2.75 6.18 1.18
C GLU A 171 3.63 4.93 1.29
N VAL A 172 4.60 4.94 2.23
CA VAL A 172 5.42 3.76 2.54
C VAL A 172 4.54 2.63 3.08
N ARG A 173 3.61 2.92 4.01
CA ARG A 173 2.67 1.91 4.53
C ARG A 173 1.77 1.34 3.43
N GLU A 174 1.28 2.21 2.55
CA GLU A 174 0.43 1.79 1.44
C GLU A 174 1.19 0.89 0.44
N ASN A 175 2.42 1.27 0.07
CA ASN A 175 3.25 0.49 -0.84
C ASN A 175 3.66 -0.85 -0.22
N LEU A 176 3.99 -0.87 1.07
CA LEU A 176 4.27 -2.11 1.81
C LEU A 176 3.07 -3.05 1.82
N PHE A 177 1.88 -2.52 2.10
CA PHE A 177 0.64 -3.28 2.07
C PHE A 177 0.38 -3.89 0.68
N LYS A 178 0.50 -3.09 -0.39
CA LYS A 178 0.35 -3.55 -1.78
C LYS A 178 1.34 -4.65 -2.13
N TRP A 179 2.60 -4.48 -1.76
CA TRP A 179 3.65 -5.47 -2.01
C TRP A 179 3.32 -6.81 -1.35
N TRP A 180 2.96 -6.81 -0.06
CA TRP A 180 2.61 -8.03 0.65
C TRP A 180 1.33 -8.69 0.15
N TYR A 181 0.31 -7.89 -0.18
CA TYR A 181 -0.93 -8.38 -0.79
C TYR A 181 -0.64 -9.17 -2.06
N ASN A 182 0.12 -8.57 -2.97
CA ASN A 182 0.52 -9.20 -4.22
C ASN A 182 1.37 -10.47 -3.98
N TYR A 183 2.41 -10.36 -3.15
CA TYR A 183 3.32 -11.46 -2.86
C TYR A 183 2.60 -12.69 -2.30
N ILE A 184 1.72 -12.50 -1.31
CA ILE A 184 0.97 -13.59 -0.68
C ILE A 184 0.05 -14.27 -1.69
N LEU A 185 -0.66 -13.49 -2.51
CA LEU A 185 -1.58 -14.06 -3.51
C LEU A 185 -0.82 -14.81 -4.60
N GLN A 186 0.30 -14.29 -5.11
CA GLN A 186 1.15 -15.01 -6.05
C GLN A 186 1.69 -16.31 -5.46
N ASP A 187 2.14 -16.29 -4.21
CA ASP A 187 2.62 -17.49 -3.52
C ASP A 187 1.48 -18.52 -3.33
N ILE A 188 0.26 -18.06 -3.05
CA ILE A 188 -0.92 -18.93 -2.96
C ILE A 188 -1.28 -19.52 -4.33
N MET A 189 -1.25 -18.74 -5.40
CA MET A 189 -1.50 -19.23 -6.76
C MET A 189 -0.49 -20.32 -7.16
N LYS A 190 0.78 -20.20 -6.75
CA LYS A 190 1.81 -21.24 -6.95
C LYS A 190 1.53 -22.54 -6.18
N THR A 191 0.69 -22.52 -5.15
CA THR A 191 0.43 -23.66 -4.26
C THR A 191 -0.32 -24.82 -4.92
N GLY A 192 -0.83 -24.64 -6.15
CA GLY A 192 -1.54 -25.70 -6.88
C GLY A 192 -0.98 -26.09 -8.24
N ILE A 193 0.19 -25.55 -8.61
CA ILE A 193 0.74 -25.74 -9.95
C ILE A 193 1.99 -26.62 -9.89
N LYS A 194 2.05 -27.62 -10.77
CA LYS A 194 3.17 -28.57 -10.84
C LYS A 194 4.41 -28.00 -11.53
N ASP A 195 4.21 -27.04 -12.44
CA ASP A 195 5.26 -26.35 -13.23
C ASP A 195 5.08 -24.82 -13.23
N ASN A 196 6.12 -24.08 -12.83
CA ASN A 196 6.13 -22.61 -12.78
C ASN A 196 6.00 -21.92 -14.15
N VAL A 197 6.05 -22.68 -15.26
CA VAL A 197 6.06 -22.17 -16.65
C VAL A 197 4.68 -21.65 -17.09
N ILE A 198 3.60 -22.06 -16.43
CA ILE A 198 2.20 -21.72 -16.80
C ILE A 198 1.91 -20.21 -16.68
N TYR A 199 2.71 -19.47 -15.91
CA TYR A 199 2.54 -18.01 -15.74
C TYR A 199 3.15 -17.17 -16.86
N ALA A 200 3.85 -17.76 -17.84
CA ALA A 200 4.61 -16.99 -18.83
C ALA A 200 3.90 -16.80 -20.18
N ASP A 201 2.74 -17.44 -20.43
CA ASP A 201 2.09 -17.38 -21.74
C ASP A 201 0.55 -17.33 -21.62
N LYS A 202 -0.05 -16.21 -22.05
CA LYS A 202 -1.51 -16.01 -22.05
C LYS A 202 -2.23 -16.90 -23.07
N GLU A 203 -1.56 -17.38 -24.12
CA GLU A 203 -2.19 -18.21 -25.16
C GLU A 203 -2.52 -19.64 -24.70
N ILE A 204 -1.95 -20.10 -23.58
CA ILE A 204 -2.26 -21.41 -22.98
C ILE A 204 -3.51 -21.33 -22.07
N ASN A 205 -4.07 -20.13 -21.83
CA ASN A 205 -5.08 -19.86 -20.80
C ASN A 205 -6.50 -19.56 -21.34
N GLU A 206 -6.84 -20.04 -22.54
CA GLU A 206 -8.25 -20.24 -22.88
C GLU A 206 -8.80 -21.43 -22.06
N ILE A 207 -10.05 -21.30 -21.62
CA ILE A 207 -10.80 -22.06 -20.59
C ILE A 207 -10.93 -23.59 -20.82
N ASP A 208 -10.07 -24.24 -21.62
CA ASP A 208 -10.15 -25.66 -22.00
C ASP A 208 -8.86 -26.47 -21.83
N MET A 209 -7.96 -26.12 -20.89
CA MET A 209 -6.93 -27.10 -20.47
C MET A 209 -7.50 -28.10 -19.46
N PRO A 210 -7.32 -29.42 -19.65
CA PRO A 210 -7.84 -30.42 -18.73
C PRO A 210 -7.22 -30.24 -17.33
N LEU A 211 -8.04 -30.50 -16.31
CA LEU A 211 -7.73 -30.57 -14.87
C LEU A 211 -6.50 -31.43 -14.47
N SER A 212 -5.79 -32.03 -15.43
CA SER A 212 -4.65 -32.95 -15.29
C SER A 212 -3.29 -32.27 -15.04
N ASN A 213 -3.19 -30.94 -15.15
CA ASN A 213 -1.93 -30.20 -14.90
C ASN A 213 -1.84 -29.57 -13.50
N TYR A 214 -2.90 -29.66 -12.69
CA TYR A 214 -2.87 -29.34 -11.26
C TYR A 214 -2.26 -30.51 -10.49
N ASP A 215 -1.46 -30.22 -9.45
CA ASP A 215 -0.93 -31.28 -8.60
C ASP A 215 -2.09 -32.08 -7.97
N THR A 216 -2.00 -33.41 -8.01
CA THR A 216 -3.12 -34.34 -7.79
C THR A 216 -3.64 -34.35 -6.34
N ASN A 217 -3.05 -33.53 -5.47
CA ASN A 217 -3.35 -33.45 -4.04
C ASN A 217 -4.18 -32.22 -3.62
N LEU A 218 -4.55 -31.33 -4.56
CA LEU A 218 -5.41 -30.19 -4.24
C LEU A 218 -6.87 -30.62 -4.03
N SER A 219 -7.48 -30.17 -2.93
CA SER A 219 -8.92 -30.38 -2.70
C SER A 219 -9.76 -29.64 -3.75
N GLU A 220 -10.95 -30.16 -4.06
CA GLU A 220 -11.89 -29.51 -4.98
C GLU A 220 -12.24 -28.07 -4.53
N ALA A 221 -12.36 -27.86 -3.21
CA ALA A 221 -12.63 -26.56 -2.65
C ALA A 221 -11.45 -25.58 -2.81
N ASP A 222 -10.20 -26.03 -2.63
CA ASP A 222 -9.01 -25.21 -2.90
C ASP A 222 -8.93 -24.85 -4.40
N ARG A 223 -9.26 -25.79 -5.30
CA ARG A 223 -9.29 -25.54 -6.76
C ARG A 223 -10.29 -24.46 -7.11
N LYS A 224 -11.48 -24.51 -6.51
CA LYS A 224 -12.52 -23.50 -6.71
C LYS A 224 -12.05 -22.11 -6.25
N LEU A 225 -11.42 -22.04 -5.07
CA LEU A 225 -10.88 -20.77 -4.57
C LEU A 225 -9.80 -20.19 -5.52
N LEU A 226 -8.89 -21.03 -6.04
CA LEU A 226 -7.89 -20.58 -7.02
C LEU A 226 -8.52 -20.09 -8.33
N ALA A 227 -9.57 -20.77 -8.80
CA ALA A 227 -10.32 -20.35 -9.99
C ALA A 227 -11.05 -19.00 -9.78
N GLU A 228 -11.46 -18.67 -8.55
CA GLU A 228 -12.03 -17.37 -8.19
C GLU A 228 -10.96 -16.28 -8.05
N LEU A 229 -9.70 -16.63 -7.73
CA LEU A 229 -8.58 -15.70 -7.66
C LEU A 229 -8.00 -15.35 -9.04
N TRP A 230 -7.99 -16.31 -9.97
CA TRP A 230 -7.37 -16.14 -11.30
C TRP A 230 -7.82 -14.86 -12.04
N PRO A 231 -9.13 -14.52 -12.11
CA PRO A 231 -9.58 -13.33 -12.81
C PRO A 231 -9.19 -12.01 -12.13
N LEU A 232 -8.73 -12.05 -10.88
CA LEU A 232 -8.29 -10.86 -10.14
C LEU A 232 -6.81 -10.51 -10.42
N MET A 233 -6.11 -11.37 -11.16
CA MET A 233 -4.72 -11.18 -11.53
C MET A 233 -4.63 -10.39 -12.83
N ASP A 234 -3.78 -9.37 -12.84
CA ASP A 234 -3.55 -8.55 -14.02
C ASP A 234 -2.76 -9.29 -15.12
N GLU A 235 -2.54 -8.62 -16.23
CA GLU A 235 -1.82 -9.19 -17.36
C GLU A 235 -0.35 -9.55 -17.11
N ASN A 236 0.25 -8.99 -16.06
CA ASN A 236 1.63 -9.22 -15.64
C ASN A 236 1.71 -10.22 -14.48
N GLY A 237 0.60 -10.91 -14.16
CA GLY A 237 0.56 -11.86 -13.06
C GLY A 237 0.53 -11.21 -11.67
N GLN A 238 0.19 -9.92 -11.57
CA GLN A 238 0.16 -9.18 -10.31
C GLN A 238 -1.26 -9.04 -9.78
N PHE A 239 -1.39 -8.95 -8.46
CA PHE A 239 -2.63 -8.62 -7.78
C PHE A 239 -2.53 -7.22 -7.18
N THR A 240 -3.58 -6.41 -7.35
CA THR A 240 -3.71 -5.12 -6.67
C THR A 240 -4.85 -5.18 -5.66
N PRO A 241 -4.68 -4.64 -4.44
CA PRO A 241 -5.75 -4.63 -3.44
C PRO A 241 -6.87 -3.65 -3.80
N TYR A 242 -6.57 -2.73 -4.73
CA TYR A 242 -7.53 -1.88 -5.41
C TYR A 242 -7.71 -2.50 -6.78
N ASN A 243 -8.87 -3.13 -7.02
CA ASN A 243 -9.26 -3.47 -8.39
C ASN A 243 -9.36 -2.16 -9.16
N ASP A 244 -8.30 -1.81 -9.88
CA ASP A 244 -8.29 -0.67 -10.81
C ASP A 244 -9.30 -0.88 -11.96
N ASP A 245 -9.82 -2.11 -12.13
CA ASP A 245 -10.86 -2.45 -13.09
C ASP A 245 -12.24 -1.82 -12.77
N ASP A 246 -12.48 -1.37 -11.53
CA ASP A 246 -13.70 -0.61 -11.19
C ASP A 246 -13.48 0.92 -11.20
N ASN A 247 -12.23 1.38 -11.31
CA ASN A 247 -11.88 2.81 -11.30
C ASN A 247 -10.91 3.15 -12.43
N ILE A 248 -11.43 3.60 -13.57
CA ILE A 248 -10.61 4.25 -14.61
C ILE A 248 -9.99 5.51 -13.99
N ASN A 249 -8.68 5.47 -13.72
CA ASN A 249 -7.92 6.68 -13.36
C ASN A 249 -7.66 7.51 -14.63
N ILE A 250 -8.71 8.25 -15.04
CA ILE A 250 -8.70 9.11 -16.23
C ILE A 250 -7.51 10.07 -16.21
N SER A 251 -7.13 10.58 -15.03
CA SER A 251 -6.01 11.51 -14.87
C SER A 251 -4.68 10.88 -15.29
N LYS A 252 -4.42 9.63 -14.89
CA LYS A 252 -3.19 8.90 -15.26
C LYS A 252 -3.13 8.62 -16.76
N ASP A 253 -4.26 8.26 -17.38
CA ASP A 253 -4.32 7.99 -18.82
C ASP A 253 -4.14 9.26 -19.67
N LEU A 254 -4.70 10.39 -19.23
CA LEU A 254 -4.49 11.69 -19.86
C LEU A 254 -3.02 12.14 -19.78
N LEU A 255 -2.38 11.99 -18.61
CA LEU A 255 -0.96 12.32 -18.41
C LEU A 255 -0.03 11.47 -19.29
N ASN A 256 -0.44 10.25 -19.62
CA ASN A 256 0.28 9.35 -20.54
C ASN A 256 -0.08 9.56 -22.01
N GLY A 257 -0.82 10.61 -22.36
CA GLY A 257 -1.14 10.99 -23.73
C GLY A 257 -2.17 10.08 -24.42
N LYS A 258 -2.87 9.22 -23.68
CA LYS A 258 -3.96 8.41 -24.24
C LYS A 258 -5.20 9.27 -24.48
N THR A 259 -5.93 8.96 -25.55
CA THR A 259 -7.26 9.55 -25.78
C THR A 259 -8.28 8.83 -24.91
N VAL A 260 -8.87 9.53 -23.94
CA VAL A 260 -9.95 8.99 -23.11
C VAL A 260 -11.30 9.42 -23.70
N THR A 261 -12.16 8.45 -23.99
CA THR A 261 -13.54 8.71 -24.43
C THR A 261 -14.48 8.51 -23.24
N PHE A 262 -15.28 9.53 -22.90
CA PHE A 262 -16.20 9.49 -21.76
C PHE A 262 -17.65 9.76 -22.19
N ASP A 263 -18.57 8.85 -21.86
CA ASP A 263 -20.01 9.04 -22.08
C ASP A 263 -20.63 9.81 -20.90
N ILE A 264 -20.96 11.09 -21.14
CA ILE A 264 -21.52 12.00 -20.14
C ILE A 264 -22.92 11.56 -19.66
N ARG A 265 -23.57 10.59 -20.32
CA ARG A 265 -24.89 10.06 -19.87
C ARG A 265 -24.88 9.58 -18.42
N SER A 266 -23.76 9.04 -17.93
CA SER A 266 -23.65 8.45 -16.60
C SER A 266 -23.53 9.49 -15.48
N ILE A 267 -23.32 10.78 -15.80
CA ILE A 267 -23.11 11.85 -14.80
C ILE A 267 -24.34 12.06 -13.89
N THR A 268 -25.52 11.63 -14.34
CA THR A 268 -26.77 11.71 -13.58
C THR A 268 -27.12 10.41 -12.86
N ASP A 269 -26.28 9.38 -12.93
CA ASP A 269 -26.48 8.15 -12.19
C ASP A 269 -26.28 8.39 -10.69
N LYS A 270 -27.13 7.77 -9.86
CA LYS A 270 -27.08 7.91 -8.40
C LYS A 270 -25.76 7.44 -7.79
N ASN A 271 -25.04 6.57 -8.50
CA ASN A 271 -23.76 6.02 -8.05
C ASN A 271 -22.55 6.84 -8.58
N VAL A 272 -22.78 7.94 -9.31
CA VAL A 272 -21.72 8.79 -9.87
C VAL A 272 -21.63 10.10 -9.09
N ARG A 273 -20.43 10.44 -8.62
CA ARG A 273 -20.13 11.72 -7.95
C ARG A 273 -19.40 12.62 -8.94
N ALA A 274 -20.07 13.67 -9.40
CA ALA A 274 -19.51 14.63 -10.35
C ALA A 274 -19.05 15.89 -9.62
N LEU A 275 -17.86 16.38 -9.99
CA LEU A 275 -17.28 17.59 -9.42
C LEU A 275 -17.10 18.65 -10.51
N LEU A 276 -17.25 19.92 -10.11
CA LEU A 276 -16.83 21.09 -10.89
C LEU A 276 -15.85 21.87 -10.02
N ASP A 277 -14.64 22.10 -10.54
CA ASP A 277 -13.56 22.79 -9.83
C ASP A 277 -13.26 22.23 -8.42
N GLY A 278 -13.32 20.91 -8.30
CA GLY A 278 -13.06 20.19 -7.04
C GLY A 278 -14.22 20.21 -6.05
N GLN A 279 -15.38 20.78 -6.40
CA GLN A 279 -16.58 20.80 -5.57
C GLN A 279 -17.66 19.87 -6.13
N LEU A 280 -18.33 19.12 -5.25
CA LEU A 280 -19.43 18.23 -5.64
C LEU A 280 -20.60 19.05 -6.21
N LEU A 281 -21.12 18.64 -7.35
CA LEU A 281 -22.29 19.27 -7.94
C LEU A 281 -23.53 19.09 -7.05
N SER A 282 -24.31 20.15 -6.90
CA SER A 282 -25.60 20.15 -6.24
C SER A 282 -26.70 19.49 -7.09
N ASN A 283 -27.83 19.16 -6.47
CA ASN A 283 -28.98 18.57 -7.18
C ASN A 283 -29.55 19.51 -8.26
N ASP A 284 -29.52 20.81 -8.03
CA ASP A 284 -29.99 21.81 -9.00
C ASP A 284 -29.04 21.89 -10.21
N GLU A 285 -27.73 21.82 -9.98
CA GLU A 285 -26.72 21.78 -11.05
C GLU A 285 -26.80 20.48 -11.86
N LEU A 286 -26.96 19.33 -11.20
CA LEU A 286 -27.20 18.05 -11.87
C LEU A 286 -28.48 18.10 -12.73
N THR A 287 -29.51 18.80 -12.25
CA THR A 287 -30.76 18.99 -12.99
C THR A 287 -30.55 19.89 -14.21
N ALA A 288 -29.79 20.98 -14.07
CA ALA A 288 -29.43 21.86 -15.19
C ALA A 288 -28.61 21.11 -16.27
N ILE A 289 -27.65 20.27 -15.86
CA ILE A 289 -26.90 19.40 -16.77
C ILE A 289 -27.84 18.44 -17.50
N LYS A 290 -28.77 17.81 -16.79
CA LYS A 290 -29.75 16.89 -17.39
C LYS A 290 -30.59 17.57 -18.48
N PHE A 291 -31.08 18.78 -18.22
CA PHE A 291 -31.82 19.56 -19.23
C PHE A 291 -30.96 19.88 -20.44
N THR A 292 -29.73 20.31 -20.22
CA THR A 292 -28.76 20.62 -21.29
C THR A 292 -28.49 19.40 -22.17
N LEU A 293 -28.23 18.24 -21.55
CA LEU A 293 -28.00 16.98 -22.27
C LEU A 293 -29.22 16.57 -23.10
N ASN A 294 -30.43 16.75 -22.58
CA ASN A 294 -31.66 16.48 -23.32
C ASN A 294 -31.85 17.42 -24.52
N GLY A 295 -31.53 18.71 -24.38
CA GLY A 295 -31.53 19.66 -25.49
C GLY A 295 -30.55 19.26 -26.60
N ILE A 296 -29.33 18.83 -26.23
CA ILE A 296 -28.33 18.32 -27.18
C ILE A 296 -28.84 17.07 -27.90
N ARG A 297 -29.44 16.12 -27.17
CA ARG A 297 -30.02 14.89 -27.75
C ARG A 297 -31.11 15.22 -28.75
N TYR A 298 -32.04 16.10 -28.37
CA TYR A 298 -33.11 16.56 -29.24
C TYR A 298 -32.57 17.17 -30.55
N ASN A 299 -31.58 18.06 -30.46
CA ASN A 299 -30.96 18.66 -31.65
C ASN A 299 -30.27 17.63 -32.55
N ARG A 300 -29.60 16.62 -31.96
CA ARG A 300 -29.00 15.52 -32.72
C ARG A 300 -30.03 14.68 -33.44
N GLU A 301 -31.19 14.45 -32.84
CA GLU A 301 -32.30 13.72 -33.47
C GLU A 301 -32.93 14.50 -34.62
N GLN A 302 -33.07 15.82 -34.49
CA GLN A 302 -33.57 16.69 -35.57
C GLN A 302 -32.58 16.75 -36.74
N ASN A 303 -31.28 16.82 -36.47
CA ASN A 303 -30.23 16.88 -37.51
C ASN A 303 -29.93 15.51 -38.17
N ARG A 304 -30.56 14.43 -37.70
CA ARG A 304 -30.48 13.09 -38.32
C ARG A 304 -31.64 12.79 -39.27
N LYS A 305 -32.65 13.67 -39.33
CA LYS A 305 -33.73 13.65 -40.32
C LYS A 305 -33.37 14.51 -41.52
#